data_AF-A0A5N6VS82-F1
#
_entry.id   AF-A0A5N6VS82-F1
#
_cell.length_a   1.000
_cell.length_b   1.000
_cell.length_c   1.000
_cell.angle_alpha   90.00
_cell.angle_beta   90.00
_cell.angle_gamma   90.00
#
_symmetry.space_group_name_H-M   'P 1'
#
loop_
_entity.id
_entity.type
_entity.pdbx_description
1 polymer ?
#
loop_
_entity_poly.entity_id
_entity_poly.type
_entity_poly.pdbx_seq_one_letter_code
_entity_poly.pdbx_strand_id
1 'polypeptide(L)'
;MCGDPSPSKGLKKTHGTGSVPITERLFREAMSYGQVDVVKWMFDQRPDINITIESLFHETWQDGSMDWESRLAAWMVLSSHMGESKISTSLLETYPYSAEHKDNYDFDEFVHVFGDLEVSESERVAEIVFERCDIPTLEDFLKHRSKLMITDSLVQAAEKNVIANRDALMSPLEKRK
;
A
#
# COMPACT_ATOMS: atom_id res chain seq x y z
N MET A 1 39.49 20.81 -66.06
CA MET A 1 38.49 19.96 -65.41
C MET A 1 38.42 20.37 -63.95
N CYS A 2 37.45 21.21 -63.61
CA CYS A 2 37.20 21.65 -62.23
C CYS A 2 36.24 20.63 -61.61
N GLY A 3 36.66 19.98 -60.54
CA GLY A 3 35.82 19.06 -59.78
C GLY A 3 34.88 19.82 -58.85
N ASP A 4 33.61 19.43 -58.87
CA ASP A 4 32.57 19.98 -58.00
C ASP A 4 32.85 19.68 -56.52
N PRO A 5 32.57 20.63 -55.59
CA PRO A 5 32.58 20.32 -54.17
C PRO A 5 31.31 19.56 -53.79
N SER A 6 31.48 18.34 -53.26
CA SER A 6 30.43 17.55 -52.65
C SER A 6 29.72 18.33 -51.52
N PRO A 7 28.40 18.18 -51.34
CA PRO A 7 27.66 18.92 -50.34
C PRO A 7 28.08 18.48 -48.94
N SER A 8 28.50 19.45 -48.14
CA SER A 8 28.67 19.33 -46.70
C SER A 8 27.36 18.82 -46.09
N LYS A 9 27.36 17.55 -45.69
CA LYS A 9 26.30 16.99 -44.84
C LYS A 9 26.27 17.84 -43.57
N GLY A 10 25.27 18.71 -43.47
CA GLY A 10 24.98 19.43 -42.25
C GLY A 10 24.88 18.40 -41.12
N LEU A 11 25.80 18.49 -40.16
CA LEU A 11 25.58 17.91 -38.84
C LEU A 11 24.29 18.57 -38.34
N LYS A 12 23.18 17.83 -38.43
CA LYS A 12 22.05 18.10 -37.55
C LYS A 12 22.60 17.90 -36.15
N LYS A 13 22.89 19.01 -35.46
CA LYS A 13 23.05 19.02 -34.02
C LYS A 13 21.69 18.58 -33.48
N THR A 14 21.54 17.27 -33.29
CA THR A 14 20.56 16.78 -32.34
C THR A 14 21.01 17.36 -31.01
N HIS A 15 20.30 18.37 -30.53
CA HIS A 15 20.33 18.68 -29.12
C HIS A 15 19.81 17.42 -28.44
N GLY A 16 20.72 16.51 -28.09
CA GLY A 16 20.46 15.46 -27.14
C GLY A 16 20.21 16.15 -25.82
N THR A 17 18.99 16.61 -25.61
CA THR A 17 18.43 16.70 -24.26
C THR A 17 18.44 15.28 -23.76
N GLY A 18 19.54 14.89 -23.12
CA GLY A 18 19.64 13.64 -22.37
C GLY A 18 18.63 13.74 -21.24
N SER A 19 17.37 13.40 -21.52
CA SER A 19 16.37 13.19 -20.49
C SER A 19 16.93 12.12 -19.56
N VAL A 20 17.04 12.43 -18.28
CA VAL A 20 17.34 11.42 -17.28
C VAL A 20 16.31 10.30 -17.46
N PRO A 21 16.73 9.03 -17.61
CA PRO A 21 15.78 7.95 -17.77
C PRO A 21 14.91 7.88 -16.51
N ILE A 22 13.59 7.82 -16.70
CA ILE A 22 12.68 7.51 -15.59
C ILE A 22 12.97 6.06 -15.19
N THR A 23 13.48 5.91 -13.97
CA THR A 23 13.84 4.62 -13.37
C THR A 23 12.88 4.33 -12.22
N GLU A 24 12.77 3.06 -11.87
CA GLU A 24 12.02 2.62 -10.69
C GLU A 24 12.48 3.33 -9.41
N ARG A 25 13.79 3.58 -9.25
CA ARG A 25 14.33 4.35 -8.13
C ARG A 25 13.77 5.78 -8.07
N LEU A 26 13.75 6.48 -9.21
CA LEU A 26 13.23 7.85 -9.27
C LEU A 26 11.72 7.89 -8.98
N PHE A 27 11.01 6.86 -9.43
CA PHE A 27 9.60 6.67 -9.12
C PHE A 27 9.37 6.48 -7.61
N ARG A 28 10.12 5.57 -6.98
CA ARG A 28 10.06 5.32 -5.52
C ARG A 28 10.38 6.58 -4.71
N GLU A 29 11.36 7.36 -5.14
CA GLU A 29 11.72 8.63 -4.49
C GLU A 29 10.60 9.68 -4.62
N ALA A 30 9.98 9.81 -5.80
CA ALA A 30 8.83 10.70 -5.96
C ALA A 30 7.64 10.28 -5.06
N MET A 31 7.44 8.96 -4.91
CA MET A 31 6.41 8.39 -4.03
C MET A 31 6.69 8.64 -2.55
N SER A 32 7.93 8.48 -2.09
CA SER A 32 8.28 8.67 -0.68
C SER A 32 8.15 10.13 -0.24
N TYR A 33 8.30 11.08 -1.16
CA TYR A 33 8.04 12.51 -0.93
C TYR A 33 6.59 12.92 -1.19
N GLY A 34 5.66 11.98 -1.43
CA GLY A 34 4.25 12.27 -1.69
C GLY A 34 4.01 13.12 -2.95
N GLN A 35 4.92 13.10 -3.93
CA GLN A 35 4.85 13.92 -5.14
C GLN A 35 3.89 13.32 -6.18
N VAL A 36 2.60 13.27 -5.84
CA VAL A 36 1.54 12.63 -6.62
C VAL A 36 1.53 13.04 -8.10
N ASP A 37 1.66 14.33 -8.41
CA ASP A 37 1.63 14.82 -9.80
C ASP A 37 2.86 14.37 -10.60
N VAL A 38 4.01 14.29 -9.94
CA VAL A 38 5.26 13.80 -10.54
C VAL A 38 5.15 12.30 -10.84
N VAL A 39 4.56 11.53 -9.92
CA VAL A 39 4.33 10.09 -10.09
C VAL A 39 3.38 9.81 -11.25
N LYS A 40 2.25 10.54 -11.33
CA LYS A 40 1.32 10.45 -12.46
C LYS A 40 2.01 10.77 -13.78
N TRP A 41 2.78 11.86 -13.82
CA TRP A 41 3.57 12.22 -14.98
C TRP A 41 4.57 11.12 -15.38
N MET A 42 5.24 10.48 -14.42
CA MET A 42 6.17 9.37 -14.70
C MET A 42 5.48 8.17 -15.34
N PHE A 43 4.28 7.81 -14.88
CA PHE A 43 3.47 6.75 -15.50
C PHE A 43 3.08 7.10 -16.95
N ASP A 44 2.68 8.35 -17.21
CA ASP A 44 2.35 8.80 -18.57
C ASP A 44 3.57 8.72 -19.51
N GLN A 45 4.79 8.96 -19.01
CA GLN A 45 6.02 8.86 -19.80
C GLN A 45 6.53 7.43 -19.97
N ARG A 46 6.25 6.54 -19.01
CA ARG A 46 6.73 5.15 -18.96
C ARG A 46 5.61 4.18 -18.58
N PRO A 47 4.64 3.94 -19.47
CA PRO A 47 3.60 2.93 -19.22
C PRO A 47 4.15 1.50 -19.15
N ASP A 48 5.40 1.28 -19.59
CA ASP A 48 6.13 0.02 -19.52
C ASP A 48 6.86 -0.21 -18.18
N ILE A 49 6.78 0.73 -17.24
CA ILE A 49 7.42 0.57 -15.92
C ILE A 49 6.76 -0.59 -15.17
N ASN A 50 7.50 -1.69 -14.97
CA ASN A 50 6.98 -2.90 -14.35
C ASN A 50 7.08 -2.82 -12.81
N ILE A 51 6.18 -2.06 -12.18
CA ILE A 51 6.05 -1.98 -10.73
C ILE A 51 4.69 -2.58 -10.35
N THR A 52 4.70 -3.64 -9.53
CA THR A 52 3.47 -4.22 -9.00
C THR A 52 3.06 -3.50 -7.71
N ILE A 53 1.75 -3.48 -7.45
CA ILE A 53 1.21 -2.93 -6.19
C ILE A 53 1.84 -3.64 -4.99
N GLU A 54 1.93 -4.97 -5.01
CA GLU A 54 2.51 -5.76 -3.91
C GLU A 54 3.99 -5.42 -3.64
N SER A 55 4.81 -5.28 -4.68
CA SER A 55 6.24 -4.96 -4.52
C SER A 55 6.45 -3.57 -3.90
N LEU A 56 5.66 -2.59 -4.34
CA LEU A 56 5.78 -1.24 -3.81
C LEU A 56 5.13 -1.12 -2.43
N PHE A 57 4.03 -1.82 -2.18
CA PHE A 57 3.40 -1.91 -0.87
C PHE A 57 4.40 -2.42 0.17
N HIS A 58 5.05 -3.55 -0.10
CA HIS A 58 6.02 -4.13 0.82
C HIS A 58 7.17 -3.15 1.14
N GLU A 59 7.69 -2.43 0.15
CA GLU A 59 8.79 -1.48 0.37
C GLU A 59 8.34 -0.18 1.05
N THR A 60 7.26 0.44 0.58
CA THR A 60 6.73 1.71 1.10
C THR A 60 6.22 1.57 2.53
N TRP A 61 5.56 0.46 2.85
CA TRP A 61 4.95 0.27 4.17
C TRP A 61 5.92 -0.25 5.23
N GLN A 62 7.06 -0.80 4.82
CA GLN A 62 8.17 -1.11 5.73
C GLN A 62 9.12 0.07 5.93
N ASP A 63 8.99 1.12 5.13
CA ASP A 63 9.78 2.34 5.30
C ASP A 63 9.26 3.14 6.50
N GLY A 64 9.90 2.91 7.65
CA GLY A 64 9.64 3.64 8.89
C GLY A 64 9.99 5.13 8.82
N SER A 65 10.57 5.62 7.71
CA SER A 65 10.79 7.06 7.49
C SER A 65 9.61 7.78 6.84
N MET A 66 8.68 7.05 6.22
CA MET A 66 7.47 7.62 5.65
C MET A 66 6.36 7.71 6.70
N ASP A 67 5.67 8.84 6.75
CA ASP A 67 4.41 8.95 7.50
C ASP A 67 3.25 8.26 6.77
N TRP A 68 2.17 8.00 7.51
CA TRP A 68 0.96 7.37 6.99
C TRP A 68 0.37 8.13 5.79
N GLU A 69 0.34 9.47 5.82
CA GLU A 69 -0.23 10.28 4.75
C GLU A 69 0.52 10.09 3.42
N SER A 70 1.85 10.03 3.47
CA SER A 70 2.68 9.78 2.31
C SER A 70 2.48 8.36 1.77
N ARG A 71 2.36 7.37 2.66
CA ARG A 71 2.04 5.98 2.29
C ARG A 71 0.65 5.86 1.66
N LEU A 72 -0.36 6.52 2.21
CA LEU A 72 -1.72 6.57 1.67
C LEU A 72 -1.76 7.24 0.30
N ALA A 73 -1.07 8.38 0.13
CA ALA A 73 -0.98 9.07 -1.15
C ALA A 73 -0.35 8.19 -2.23
N ALA A 74 0.72 7.47 -1.88
CA ALA A 74 1.33 6.47 -2.75
C ALA A 74 0.32 5.39 -3.16
N TRP A 75 -0.38 4.78 -2.21
CA TRP A 75 -1.40 3.77 -2.49
C TRP A 75 -2.49 4.28 -3.47
N MET A 76 -3.03 5.48 -3.24
CA MET A 76 -4.10 6.06 -4.07
C MET A 76 -3.67 6.28 -5.52
N VAL A 77 -2.42 6.70 -5.76
CA VAL A 77 -1.91 6.91 -7.13
C VAL A 77 -1.76 5.59 -7.87
N LEU A 78 -1.23 4.57 -7.20
CA LEU A 78 -1.00 3.25 -7.79
C LEU A 78 -2.29 2.53 -8.11
N SER A 79 -3.19 2.43 -7.14
CA SER A 79 -4.50 1.81 -7.30
C SER A 79 -5.29 2.46 -8.44
N SER A 80 -5.24 3.79 -8.55
CA SER A 80 -5.86 4.54 -9.65
C SER A 80 -5.21 4.25 -11.00
N HIS A 81 -3.88 4.12 -11.08
CA HIS A 81 -3.19 3.86 -12.35
C HIS A 81 -3.42 2.43 -12.85
N MET A 82 -3.35 1.46 -11.94
CA MET A 82 -3.50 0.04 -12.25
C MET A 82 -4.96 -0.39 -12.43
N GLY A 83 -5.92 0.48 -12.08
CA GLY A 83 -7.35 0.14 -12.06
C GLY A 83 -7.72 -0.86 -10.95
N GLU A 84 -6.86 -1.00 -9.94
CA GLU A 84 -7.03 -1.92 -8.81
C GLU A 84 -7.37 -1.12 -7.55
N SER A 85 -8.67 -0.93 -7.29
CA SER A 85 -9.13 -0.30 -6.04
C SER A 85 -9.26 -1.27 -4.87
N LYS A 86 -9.28 -2.58 -5.17
CA LYS A 86 -9.64 -3.60 -4.20
C LYS A 86 -8.46 -4.03 -3.35
N ILE A 87 -8.63 -3.93 -2.03
CA ILE A 87 -7.71 -4.52 -1.06
C ILE A 87 -7.88 -6.04 -1.07
N SER A 88 -6.86 -6.77 -1.53
CA SER A 88 -6.86 -8.24 -1.54
C SER A 88 -6.49 -8.81 -0.17
N THR A 89 -6.91 -10.05 0.11
CA THR A 89 -6.46 -10.77 1.31
C THR A 89 -4.95 -11.01 1.31
N SER A 90 -4.33 -11.28 0.15
CA SER A 90 -2.87 -11.48 0.04
C SER A 90 -2.07 -10.22 0.42
N LEU A 91 -2.58 -9.04 0.05
CA LEU A 91 -1.98 -7.77 0.46
C LEU A 91 -1.98 -7.63 1.99
N LEU A 92 -3.10 -7.96 2.64
CA LEU A 92 -3.22 -7.87 4.10
C LEU A 92 -2.38 -8.91 4.83
N GLU A 93 -2.23 -10.11 4.26
CA GLU A 93 -1.35 -11.14 4.83
C GLU A 93 0.12 -10.70 4.85
N THR A 94 0.53 -9.95 3.83
CA THR A 94 1.88 -9.40 3.68
C THR A 94 2.06 -8.01 4.29
N TYR A 95 0.99 -7.44 4.90
CA TYR A 95 1.05 -6.17 5.60
C TYR A 95 2.10 -6.22 6.73
N PRO A 96 3.00 -5.23 6.84
CA PRO A 96 4.05 -5.23 7.86
C PRO A 96 3.51 -5.35 9.28
N TYR A 97 4.12 -6.23 10.06
CA TYR A 97 3.71 -6.48 11.44
C TYR A 97 4.89 -6.98 12.25
N SER A 98 5.10 -6.40 13.42
CA SER A 98 6.11 -6.83 14.39
C SER A 98 5.44 -7.11 15.73
N ALA A 99 5.20 -8.39 16.02
CA ALA A 99 4.73 -8.83 17.33
C ALA A 99 5.74 -8.51 18.46
N GLU A 100 7.05 -8.58 18.16
CA GLU A 100 8.11 -8.27 19.12
C GLU A 100 8.07 -6.80 19.56
N HIS A 101 7.86 -5.89 18.61
CA HIS A 101 7.81 -4.45 18.87
C HIS A 101 6.40 -3.92 19.12
N LYS A 102 5.38 -4.78 19.02
CA LYS A 102 3.96 -4.39 19.08
C LYS A 102 3.63 -3.28 18.08
N ASP A 103 4.22 -3.38 16.90
CA ASP A 103 4.11 -2.40 15.83
C ASP A 103 3.35 -3.02 14.66
N ASN A 104 2.28 -2.36 14.26
CA ASN A 104 1.45 -2.75 13.13
C ASN A 104 1.58 -1.79 11.94
N TYR A 105 2.56 -0.87 11.94
CA TYR A 105 2.86 0.01 10.80
C TYR A 105 1.62 0.74 10.27
N ASP A 106 0.93 1.43 11.17
CA ASP A 106 -0.30 2.20 10.90
C ASP A 106 -1.44 1.35 10.29
N PHE A 107 -1.48 0.06 10.63
CA PHE A 107 -2.54 -0.82 10.15
C PHE A 107 -3.92 -0.44 10.70
N ASP A 108 -3.94 0.16 11.89
CA ASP A 108 -5.17 0.69 12.50
C ASP A 108 -5.78 1.79 11.62
N GLU A 109 -4.97 2.75 11.18
CA GLU A 109 -5.35 3.81 10.24
C GLU A 109 -5.77 3.25 8.88
N PHE A 110 -5.06 2.24 8.39
CA PHE A 110 -5.41 1.55 7.15
C PHE A 110 -6.79 0.89 7.25
N VAL A 111 -7.07 0.17 8.33
CA VAL A 111 -8.37 -0.47 8.57
C VAL A 111 -9.46 0.57 8.75
N HIS A 112 -9.19 1.72 9.37
CA HIS A 112 -10.18 2.78 9.49
C HIS A 112 -10.56 3.39 8.14
N VAL A 113 -9.58 3.63 7.25
CA VAL A 113 -9.82 4.23 5.93
C VAL A 113 -10.42 3.24 4.93
N PHE A 114 -9.97 1.98 4.95
CA PHE A 114 -10.34 0.99 3.92
C PHE A 114 -11.27 -0.12 4.42
N GLY A 115 -11.54 -0.21 5.72
CA GLY A 115 -12.29 -1.30 6.35
C GLY A 115 -13.72 -1.44 5.84
N ASP A 116 -14.34 -0.33 5.43
CA ASP A 116 -15.67 -0.29 4.81
C ASP A 116 -15.62 -0.48 3.29
N LEU A 117 -14.49 -0.16 2.64
CA LEU A 117 -14.47 0.09 1.21
C LEU A 117 -14.38 -1.16 0.35
N GLU A 118 -13.80 -2.26 0.83
CA GLU A 118 -13.75 -3.52 0.07
C GLU A 118 -12.99 -4.64 0.79
N VAL A 119 -12.73 -4.48 2.09
CA VAL A 119 -12.08 -5.51 2.88
C VAL A 119 -13.05 -6.69 3.02
N SER A 120 -12.87 -7.64 2.11
CA SER A 120 -13.51 -8.94 1.95
C SER A 120 -14.29 -9.41 3.19
N GLU A 121 -15.52 -9.87 3.01
CA GLU A 121 -16.26 -10.66 4.01
C GLU A 121 -15.54 -11.96 4.43
N SER A 122 -14.32 -12.18 3.94
CA SER A 122 -13.44 -13.25 4.36
C SER A 122 -13.15 -13.18 5.86
N GLU A 123 -13.46 -14.28 6.52
CA GLU A 123 -13.04 -14.61 7.88
C GLU A 123 -11.53 -14.38 8.08
N ARG A 124 -10.71 -14.71 7.07
CA ARG A 124 -9.26 -14.51 7.12
C ARG A 124 -8.86 -13.07 7.35
N VAL A 125 -9.59 -12.12 6.77
CA VAL A 125 -9.27 -10.70 7.00
C VAL A 125 -9.66 -10.29 8.40
N ALA A 126 -10.82 -10.74 8.88
CA ALA A 126 -11.20 -10.49 10.26
C ALA A 126 -10.13 -11.09 11.22
N GLU A 127 -9.58 -12.27 10.96
CA GLU A 127 -8.47 -12.83 11.75
C GLU A 127 -7.25 -11.90 11.76
N ILE A 128 -6.82 -11.37 10.61
CA ILE A 128 -5.66 -10.46 10.53
C ILE A 128 -5.91 -9.19 11.35
N VAL A 129 -7.10 -8.60 11.23
CA VAL A 129 -7.50 -7.41 12.00
C VAL A 129 -7.48 -7.74 13.51
N PHE A 130 -8.10 -8.85 13.92
CA PHE A 130 -8.13 -9.28 15.31
C PHE A 130 -6.76 -9.61 15.90
N GLU A 131 -5.83 -10.10 15.10
CA GLU A 131 -4.47 -10.43 15.53
C GLU A 131 -3.57 -9.18 15.69
N ARG A 132 -3.84 -8.10 14.94
CA ARG A 132 -2.86 -7.01 14.72
C ARG A 132 -3.35 -5.60 15.05
N CYS A 133 -4.65 -5.38 15.27
CA CYS A 133 -5.19 -4.05 15.55
C CYS A 133 -5.33 -3.76 17.04
N ASP A 134 -5.44 -2.47 17.36
CA ASP A 134 -5.75 -2.00 18.69
C ASP A 134 -7.26 -2.12 19.04
N ILE A 135 -7.61 -1.86 20.30
CA ILE A 135 -8.99 -1.98 20.78
C ILE A 135 -9.94 -1.00 20.06
N PRO A 136 -9.65 0.32 19.97
CA PRO A 136 -10.48 1.27 19.24
C PRO A 136 -10.82 0.82 17.81
N THR A 137 -9.81 0.35 17.06
CA THR A 137 -9.99 -0.11 15.68
C THR A 137 -10.85 -1.36 15.62
N LEU A 138 -10.65 -2.29 16.55
CA LEU A 138 -11.44 -3.52 16.64
C LEU A 138 -12.90 -3.25 16.98
N GLU A 139 -13.17 -2.31 17.89
CA GLU A 139 -14.53 -1.88 18.22
C GLU A 139 -15.24 -1.25 17.01
N ASP A 140 -14.54 -0.38 16.26
CA ASP A 140 -15.07 0.25 15.06
C ASP A 140 -15.32 -0.77 13.94
N PHE A 141 -14.37 -1.68 13.71
CA PHE A 141 -14.50 -2.78 12.76
C PHE A 141 -15.71 -3.67 13.08
N LEU A 142 -15.88 -4.03 14.35
CA LEU A 142 -17.00 -4.83 14.82
C LEU A 142 -18.35 -4.10 14.73
N LYS A 143 -18.37 -2.77 14.89
CA LYS A 143 -19.59 -1.95 14.78
C LYS A 143 -20.15 -1.96 13.36
N HIS A 144 -19.29 -1.87 12.34
CA HIS A 144 -19.70 -1.91 10.94
C HIS A 144 -20.01 -3.32 10.44
N ARG A 145 -19.58 -4.37 11.17
CA ARG A 145 -19.79 -5.79 10.82
C ARG A 145 -20.64 -6.53 11.83
N SER A 146 -21.87 -6.07 12.03
CA SER A 146 -22.81 -6.68 12.99
C SER A 146 -23.19 -8.14 12.67
N LYS A 147 -22.93 -8.61 11.44
CA LYS A 147 -23.22 -9.99 10.98
C LYS A 147 -22.00 -10.92 11.03
N LEU A 148 -20.82 -10.43 11.41
CA LEU A 148 -19.62 -11.25 11.51
C LEU A 148 -19.86 -12.37 12.53
N MET A 149 -19.75 -13.61 12.08
CA MET A 149 -19.86 -14.77 12.97
C MET A 149 -18.58 -14.90 13.78
N ILE A 150 -18.71 -15.05 15.11
CA ILE A 150 -17.55 -15.30 15.97
C ILE A 150 -17.23 -16.79 15.94
N THR A 151 -16.18 -17.14 15.21
CA THR A 151 -15.68 -18.51 15.08
C THR A 151 -14.52 -18.77 16.03
N ASP A 152 -14.15 -20.04 16.19
CA ASP A 152 -12.99 -20.43 16.99
C ASP A 152 -11.68 -19.87 16.42
N SER A 153 -11.57 -19.68 15.10
CA SER A 153 -10.37 -19.11 14.49
C SER A 153 -10.22 -17.62 14.82
N LEU A 154 -11.32 -16.85 14.82
CA LEU A 154 -11.29 -15.45 15.28
C LEU A 154 -10.92 -15.31 16.75
N VAL A 155 -11.42 -16.23 17.59
CA VAL A 155 -11.00 -16.28 19.01
C VAL A 155 -9.50 -16.56 19.12
N GLN A 156 -8.97 -17.52 18.36
CA GLN A 156 -7.53 -17.81 18.36
C GLN A 156 -6.69 -16.63 17.83
N ALA A 157 -7.19 -15.91 16.82
CA ALA A 157 -6.52 -14.71 16.31
C ALA A 157 -6.48 -13.61 17.38
N ALA A 158 -7.59 -13.37 18.08
CA ALA A 158 -7.66 -12.45 19.19
C ALA A 158 -6.68 -12.81 20.33
N GLU A 159 -6.52 -14.10 20.64
CA GLU A 159 -5.57 -14.56 21.65
C GLU A 159 -4.10 -14.35 21.28
N LYS A 160 -3.78 -14.29 19.98
CA LYS A 160 -2.44 -13.98 19.48
C LYS A 160 -2.11 -12.49 19.48
N ASN A 161 -3.12 -11.63 19.66
CA ASN A 161 -2.91 -10.20 19.62
C ASN A 161 -2.08 -9.72 20.81
N VAL A 162 -0.88 -9.21 20.52
CA VAL A 162 0.05 -8.68 21.52
C VAL A 162 -0.02 -7.15 21.70
N ILE A 163 -0.77 -6.49 20.81
CA ILE A 163 -0.99 -5.03 20.79
C ILE A 163 -2.15 -4.68 21.72
N ALA A 164 -3.31 -5.30 21.49
CA ALA A 164 -4.53 -5.08 22.26
C ALA A 164 -4.47 -5.78 23.64
N ASN A 165 -5.17 -5.20 24.63
CA ASN A 165 -5.36 -5.88 25.90
C ASN A 165 -6.32 -7.08 25.72
N ARG A 166 -5.87 -8.27 26.12
CA ARG A 166 -6.64 -9.52 25.98
C ARG A 166 -8.05 -9.43 26.59
N ASP A 167 -8.18 -8.98 27.83
CA ASP A 167 -9.48 -8.97 28.52
C ASP A 167 -10.46 -7.98 27.86
N ALA A 168 -9.94 -6.83 27.42
CA ALA A 168 -10.71 -5.84 26.67
C ALA A 168 -11.16 -6.39 25.30
N LEU A 169 -10.33 -7.21 24.64
CA LEU A 169 -10.64 -7.80 23.34
C LEU A 169 -11.65 -8.97 23.43
N MET A 170 -11.54 -9.79 24.48
CA MET A 170 -12.39 -10.96 24.66
C MET A 170 -13.83 -10.59 25.06
N SER A 171 -14.03 -9.51 25.83
CA SER A 171 -15.36 -9.12 26.29
C SER A 171 -16.36 -8.83 25.14
N PRO A 172 -16.01 -8.07 24.08
CA PRO A 172 -16.87 -7.90 22.90
C PRO A 172 -17.16 -9.21 22.15
N LEU A 173 -16.19 -10.13 22.07
CA LEU A 173 -16.36 -11.41 21.40
C LEU A 173 -17.33 -12.32 22.14
N GLU A 174 -17.23 -12.40 23.46
CA GLU A 174 -18.14 -13.19 24.30
C GLU A 174 -19.58 -12.71 24.23
N LYS A 175 -19.80 -11.38 24.12
CA LYS A 175 -21.14 -10.79 23.94
C LYS A 175 -21.79 -11.12 22.60
N ARG A 176 -20.99 -11.55 21.61
CA ARG A 176 -21.42 -11.85 20.23
C ARG A 176 -21.48 -13.35 19.90
N LYS A 177 -21.05 -14.21 20.83
CA LYS A 177 -21.29 -15.66 20.76
C LYS A 177 -22.77 -15.96 21.04
#